data_AF-C7RH66-F1
#
_entry.id   AF-C7RH66-F1
#
_cell.length_a   1.000
_cell.length_b   1.000
_cell.length_c   1.000
_cell.angle_alpha   90.00
_cell.angle_beta   90.00
_cell.angle_gamma   90.00
#
_symmetry.space_group_name_H-M   'P 1'
#
loop_
_entity.id
_entity.type
_entity.pdbx_description
1 polymer ?
#
loop_
_entity_poly.entity_id
_entity_poly.type
_entity_poly.pdbx_seq_one_letter_code
_entity_poly.pdbx_strand_id
1 'polypeptide(L)' 'MKVSIAEREFLNKTEMAAWLDMSVNTLDKMVEEGLPIYRWSRKVYFLKDDVKDFFKKNYKYVNEN' A
#
# COMPACT_ATOMS: atom_id res chain seq x y z
N MET A 1 5.06 -0.27 -27.60
CA MET A 1 4.43 -0.67 -26.32
C MET A 1 3.90 0.59 -25.67
N LYS A 2 2.58 0.74 -25.54
CA LYS A 2 1.99 1.84 -24.77
C LYS A 2 1.78 1.33 -23.35
N VAL A 3 2.72 1.62 -22.46
CA VAL A 3 2.42 1.66 -21.03
C VAL A 3 2.18 3.13 -20.76
N SER A 4 0.93 3.52 -20.60
CA SER A 4 0.63 4.90 -20.22
C SER A 4 1.04 5.07 -18.76
N ILE A 5 1.72 6.17 -18.47
CA ILE A 5 2.38 6.46 -17.19
C ILE A 5 1.40 6.55 -16.00
N ALA A 6 0.08 6.47 -16.24
CA ALA A 6 -0.99 6.41 -15.25
C ALA A 6 -1.35 4.99 -14.75
N GLU A 7 -0.82 3.92 -15.36
CA GLU A 7 -1.49 2.61 -15.31
C GLU A 7 -1.25 1.69 -14.09
N ARG A 8 -0.39 1.98 -13.11
CA ARG A 8 -0.34 1.15 -11.87
C ARG A 8 0.03 1.92 -10.59
N GLU A 9 -0.73 2.97 -10.29
CA GLU A 9 -0.75 3.55 -8.94
C GLU A 9 -1.52 2.65 -7.96
N PHE A 10 -2.56 1.97 -8.47
CA PHE A 10 -3.29 0.96 -7.74
C PHE A 10 -2.64 -0.41 -7.93
N LEU A 11 -2.17 -0.98 -6.83
CA LEU A 11 -1.64 -2.34 -6.78
C LEU A 11 -2.63 -3.24 -6.07
N ASN A 12 -2.76 -4.48 -6.54
CA ASN A 12 -3.43 -5.50 -5.74
C ASN A 12 -2.55 -5.89 -4.53
N LYS A 13 -3.10 -6.70 -3.64
CA LYS A 13 -2.42 -7.13 -2.40
C LYS A 13 -1.06 -7.77 -2.61
N THR A 14 -0.93 -8.67 -3.59
CA THR A 14 0.34 -9.35 -3.90
C THR A 14 1.35 -8.38 -4.49
N GLU A 15 0.90 -7.50 -5.39
CA GLU A 15 1.75 -6.47 -5.98
C GLU A 15 2.24 -5.45 -4.95
N MET A 16 1.37 -5.03 -4.03
CA MET A 16 1.73 -4.08 -2.97
C MET A 16 2.71 -4.70 -1.97
N ALA A 17 2.50 -5.96 -1.58
CA ALA A 17 3.43 -6.68 -0.71
C ALA A 17 4.82 -6.82 -1.36
N ALA A 18 4.87 -7.15 -2.66
CA ALA A 18 6.12 -7.19 -3.41
C ALA A 18 6.76 -5.80 -3.57
N TRP A 19 5.96 -4.75 -3.75
CA TRP A 19 6.46 -3.37 -3.87
C TRP A 19 7.06 -2.85 -2.56
N LEU A 20 6.50 -3.26 -1.42
CA LEU A 20 6.98 -2.92 -0.08
C LEU A 20 8.06 -3.89 0.45
N ASP A 21 8.46 -4.89 -0.35
CA ASP A 21 9.38 -5.96 0.03
C ASP A 21 9.00 -6.64 1.37
N MET A 22 7.72 -7.01 1.50
CA MET A 22 7.19 -7.66 2.72
C MET A 22 6.24 -8.81 2.42
N SER A 23 5.96 -9.61 3.45
CA SER A 23 4.98 -10.69 3.33
C SER A 23 3.56 -10.16 3.21
N VAL A 24 2.70 -10.88 2.49
CA VAL A 24 1.26 -10.57 2.40
C VAL A 24 0.60 -10.56 3.79
N ASN A 25 1.06 -11.42 4.70
CA ASN A 25 0.57 -11.46 6.08
C ASN A 25 0.94 -10.20 6.87
N THR A 26 2.12 -9.63 6.62
CA THR A 26 2.53 -8.35 7.20
C THR A 26 1.65 -7.22 6.67
N LEU A 27 1.39 -7.22 5.35
CA LEU A 27 0.50 -6.24 4.74
C LEU A 27 -0.92 -6.34 5.32
N ASP A 28 -1.42 -7.55 5.59
CA ASP A 28 -2.73 -7.76 6.25
C ASP A 28 -2.80 -7.14 7.63
N LYS A 29 -1.79 -7.35 8.46
CA LYS A 29 -1.71 -6.72 9.78
C LYS A 29 -1.71 -5.20 9.67
N MET A 30 -1.00 -4.64 8.70
CA MET A 30 -1.01 -3.20 8.46
C MET A 30 -2.39 -2.70 8.03
N VAL A 31 -3.16 -3.48 7.26
CA VAL A 31 -4.57 -3.17 6.94
C VAL A 31 -5.42 -3.15 8.21
N GLU A 32 -5.22 -4.09 9.13
CA GLU A 32 -5.89 -4.08 10.44
C GLU A 32 -5.48 -2.87 11.29
N GLU A 33 -4.23 -2.40 11.18
CA GLU A 33 -3.71 -1.20 11.83
C GLU A 33 -4.14 0.12 11.15
N GLY A 34 -4.89 0.05 10.04
CA GLY A 34 -5.47 1.21 9.37
C GLY A 34 -4.78 1.65 8.07
N LEU A 35 -3.99 0.78 7.44
CA LEU A 35 -3.45 1.03 6.10
C LEU A 35 -4.62 1.26 5.11
N PRO A 36 -4.58 2.35 4.31
CA PRO A 36 -5.65 2.69 3.39
C PRO A 36 -5.84 1.62 2.32
N ILE A 37 -7.09 1.17 2.18
CA ILE A 37 -7.51 0.17 1.19
C ILE A 37 -8.66 0.68 0.34
N TYR A 38 -8.62 0.31 -0.94
CA TYR A 38 -9.68 0.58 -1.90
C TYR A 38 -10.34 -0.73 -2.32
N ARG A 39 -11.65 -0.82 -2.08
CA ARG A 39 -12.43 -2.01 -2.46
C ARG A 39 -13.19 -1.72 -3.74
N TRP A 40 -12.84 -2.43 -4.82
CA TRP A 40 -13.62 -2.40 -6.06
C TRP A 40 -14.22 -3.78 -6.28
N SER A 41 -15.54 -3.86 -6.15
CA SER A 41 -16.28 -5.12 -6.18
C SER A 41 -15.74 -6.07 -5.09
N ARG A 42 -15.13 -7.21 -5.48
CA ARG A 42 -14.55 -8.20 -4.56
C ARG A 42 -13.03 -8.12 -4.41
N LYS A 43 -12.38 -7.14 -5.03
CA LYS A 43 -10.92 -7.01 -5.04
C LYS A 43 -10.48 -5.83 -4.17
N VAL A 44 -9.36 -6.03 -3.47
CA VAL A 44 -8.69 -5.01 -2.65
C VAL A 44 -7.50 -4.47 -3.43
N TYR A 45 -7.42 -3.16 -3.48
CA TYR A 45 -6.35 -2.41 -4.10
C TYR A 45 -5.76 -1.40 -3.13
N PHE A 46 -4.52 -1.01 -3.41
CA PHE A 46 -3.73 -0.10 -2.60
C PHE A 46 -3.18 0.98 -3.51
N LEU A 47 -3.41 2.24 -3.17
CA LEU A 47 -2.81 3.37 -3.87
C LEU A 47 -1.42 3.61 -3.29
N LYS A 48 -0.38 3.60 -4.14
CA LYS A 48 1.01 3.80 -3.68
C LYS A 48 1.19 5.07 -2.87
N ASP A 49 0.56 6.18 -3.26
CA ASP A 49 0.75 7.46 -2.58
C ASP A 49 0.11 7.49 -1.20
N ASP A 50 -1.08 6.92 -1.02
CA ASP A 50 -1.69 6.79 0.30
C ASP A 50 -0.90 5.86 1.22
N VAL A 51 -0.37 4.77 0.65
CA VAL A 51 0.51 3.86 1.39
C VAL A 51 1.78 4.60 1.82
N LYS A 52 2.43 5.36 0.92
CA LYS A 52 3.59 6.20 1.29
C LYS A 52 3.22 7.20 2.39
N ASP A 53 2.07 7.84 2.31
CA ASP A 53 1.65 8.83 3.29
C ASP A 53 1.31 8.21 4.64
N PHE A 54 0.75 7.01 4.65
CA PHE A 54 0.60 6.20 5.86
C PHE A 54 1.96 5.92 6.51
N PHE A 55 2.93 5.43 5.73
CA PHE A 55 4.28 5.20 6.24
C PHE A 55 4.95 6.49 6.69
N LYS A 56 4.86 7.60 5.95
CA LYS A 56 5.42 8.89 6.39
C LYS A 56 4.83 9.34 7.72
N LYS A 57 3.51 9.22 7.91
CA LYS A 57 2.85 9.56 9.17
C LYS A 57 3.40 8.69 10.30
N ASN A 58 3.39 7.37 10.12
CA ASN A 58 3.79 6.43 11.17
C ASN A 58 5.30 6.45 11.46
N TYR A 59 6.16 6.61 10.45
CA TYR A 59 7.62 6.66 10.62
C TYR A 59 8.11 7.99 11.19
N LYS A 60 7.38 9.09 10.97
CA LYS A 60 7.68 10.38 11.62
C LYS A 60 7.55 10.28 13.14
N TYR A 61 6.62 9.47 13.65
CA TYR A 61 6.49 9.21 15.09
C TYR A 61 7.53 8.23 15.67
N VAL A 62 8.27 7.50 14.82
CA VAL A 62 9.28 6.52 15.27
C VAL A 62 10.68 7.14 15.40
N ASN A 63 10.98 8.20 14.64
CA ASN A 63 12.31 8.83 14.63
C ASN A 63 12.41 10.15 15.43
N GLU A 64 11.40 10.52 16.20
CA GLU A 64 11.44 11.67 17.14
C GLU A 64 11.33 11.22 18.61
N ASN A 65 12.16 10.25 19.02
CA ASN A 65 12.43 9.94 20.44
C ASN A 65 13.92 9.76 20.69
#